data_AF-A0A964N9M9-F1
#
_entry.id   AF-A0A964N9M9-F1
#
_cell.length_a   1.000
_cell.length_b   1.000
_cell.length_c   1.000
_cell.angle_alpha   90.00
_cell.angle_beta   90.00
_cell.angle_gamma   90.00
#
_symmetry.space_group_name_H-M   'P 1'
#
loop_
_entity.id
_entity.type
_entity.pdbx_description
1 polymer ?
#
loop_
_entity_poly.entity_id
_entity_poly.type
_entity_poly.pdbx_seq_one_letter_code
_entity_poly.pdbx_strand_id
1 'polypeptide(L)'
;MDHRREVILTDRYRLAISTSSPATRDAYVEGCDLQFSGNPSPTDAFTHAIAADPRFALDYAGKARAHPLHGEAGPASAAMADANTTAKKLPACEADYLACYNLVLTGQGDVAVTAAKEHLKT
;
A
#
# COMPACT_ATOMS: atom_id res chain seq x y z
N MET A 1 33.14 5.70 15.33
CA MET A 1 32.25 6.12 14.23
C MET A 1 31.28 4.98 13.98
N ASP A 2 30.09 5.07 14.58
CA ASP A 2 29.05 4.06 14.49
C ASP A 2 28.39 4.16 13.10
N HIS A 3 28.68 3.20 12.22
CA HIS A 3 28.01 3.07 10.94
C HIS A 3 26.70 2.33 11.23
N ARG A 4 25.68 3.05 11.70
CA ARG A 4 24.33 2.49 11.73
C ARG A 4 23.98 2.07 10.31
N ARG A 5 24.01 0.76 10.04
CA ARG A 5 23.39 0.21 8.83
C ARG A 5 21.93 0.63 8.89
N GLU A 6 21.50 1.39 7.89
CA GLU A 6 20.09 1.63 7.66
C GLU A 6 19.43 0.26 7.47
N VAL A 7 18.54 -0.11 8.40
CA VAL A 7 17.81 -1.37 8.34
C VAL A 7 16.71 -1.17 7.31
N ILE A 8 16.90 -1.73 6.11
CA ILE A 8 15.88 -1.75 5.08
C ILE A 8 14.83 -2.78 5.48
N LEU A 9 13.61 -2.33 5.74
CA LEU A 9 12.46 -3.19 5.95
C LEU A 9 11.92 -3.68 4.61
N THR A 10 11.36 -4.89 4.60
CA THR A 10 10.81 -5.50 3.39
C THR A 10 9.41 -6.04 3.60
N ASP A 11 8.62 -6.04 2.53
CA ASP A 11 7.30 -6.66 2.47
C ASP A 11 7.35 -8.21 2.43
N ARG A 12 6.20 -8.84 2.20
CA ARG A 12 6.04 -10.31 2.07
C ARG A 12 6.81 -10.93 0.90
N TYR A 13 7.16 -10.14 -0.11
CA TYR A 13 7.91 -10.56 -1.29
C TYR A 13 9.40 -10.17 -1.21
N ARG A 14 9.85 -9.68 -0.04
CA ARG A 14 11.21 -9.20 0.21
C ARG A 14 11.56 -7.95 -0.60
N LEU A 15 10.58 -7.19 -1.06
CA LEU A 15 10.78 -5.89 -1.67
C LEU A 15 10.98 -4.84 -0.59
N ALA A 16 11.98 -3.98 -0.78
CA ALA A 16 12.24 -2.87 0.13
C ALA A 16 11.05 -1.91 0.15
N ILE A 17 10.63 -1.51 1.36
CA ILE A 17 9.57 -0.53 1.56
C ILE A 17 10.08 0.68 2.35
N SER A 18 9.43 1.82 2.17
CA SER A 18 9.87 3.14 2.62
C SER A 18 9.60 3.42 4.10
N THR A 19 8.77 2.61 4.77
CA THR A 19 8.61 2.75 6.22
C THR A 19 9.87 2.30 6.95
N SER A 20 10.19 3.02 8.03
CA SER A 20 11.24 2.65 9.00
C SER A 20 10.67 2.02 10.27
N SER A 21 9.34 1.87 10.36
CA SER A 21 8.63 1.31 11.50
C SER A 21 8.41 -0.20 11.30
N PRO A 22 9.05 -1.07 12.10
CA PRO A 22 8.81 -2.51 12.01
C PRO A 22 7.36 -2.88 12.29
N ALA A 23 6.70 -2.17 13.22
CA ALA A 23 5.29 -2.38 13.53
C ALA A 23 4.38 -2.06 12.35
N THR A 24 4.65 -0.95 11.65
CA THR A 24 3.93 -0.59 10.42
C THR A 24 4.18 -1.62 9.33
N ARG A 25 5.43 -2.05 9.13
CA ARG A 25 5.75 -3.11 8.16
C ARG A 25 4.97 -4.39 8.46
N ASP A 26 5.01 -4.86 9.71
CA ASP A 26 4.38 -6.12 10.10
C ASP A 26 2.85 -6.06 9.89
N ALA A 27 2.22 -4.94 10.28
CA ALA A 27 0.80 -4.72 10.08
C ALA A 27 0.41 -4.54 8.59
N TYR A 28 1.26 -3.90 7.78
CA TYR A 28 1.07 -3.81 6.33
C TYR A 28 1.07 -5.20 5.69
N VAL A 29 2.04 -6.04 6.05
CA VAL A 29 2.14 -7.43 5.58
C VAL A 29 0.91 -8.23 6.01
N GLU A 30 0.50 -8.12 7.26
CA GLU A 30 -0.73 -8.75 7.76
C GLU A 30 -1.97 -8.31 6.97
N GLY A 31 -2.13 -7.00 6.71
CA GLY A 31 -3.23 -6.47 5.92
C GLY A 31 -3.26 -7.03 4.49
N CYS A 32 -2.10 -7.13 3.84
CA CYS A 32 -1.97 -7.78 2.53
C CYS A 32 -2.34 -9.27 2.59
N ASP A 33 -1.87 -9.99 3.61
CA ASP A 33 -2.14 -11.42 3.77
C ASP A 33 -3.63 -11.70 3.98
N LEU A 34 -4.30 -10.90 4.83
CA LEU A 34 -5.75 -10.97 5.06
C LEU A 34 -6.53 -10.68 3.77
N GLN A 35 -6.11 -9.65 3.03
CA GLN A 35 -6.74 -9.28 1.76
C GLN A 35 -6.65 -10.38 0.70
N PHE A 36 -5.49 -11.03 0.56
CA PHE A 36 -5.31 -12.08 -0.45
C PHE A 36 -5.90 -13.43 -0.05
N SER A 37 -6.08 -13.68 1.25
CA SER A 37 -6.72 -14.90 1.76
C SER A 37 -8.25 -14.82 1.85
N GLY A 38 -8.84 -13.64 1.60
CA GLY A 38 -10.29 -13.44 1.67
C GLY A 38 -10.83 -13.43 3.11
N ASN A 39 -9.97 -13.15 4.09
CA ASN A 39 -10.37 -13.02 5.48
C ASN A 39 -11.16 -11.73 5.74
N PRO A 40 -12.03 -11.70 6.76
CA PRO A 40 -12.64 -10.46 7.21
C PRO A 40 -11.57 -9.51 7.78
N SER A 41 -11.79 -8.21 7.64
CA SER A 41 -11.03 -7.13 8.29
C SER A 41 -9.58 -6.81 7.84
N PRO A 42 -9.17 -6.90 6.56
CA PRO A 42 -7.89 -6.33 6.13
C PRO A 42 -7.78 -4.81 6.42
N THR A 43 -8.92 -4.09 6.44
CA THR A 43 -8.99 -2.66 6.78
C THR A 43 -8.51 -2.32 8.18
N ASP A 44 -8.66 -3.24 9.14
CA ASP A 44 -8.28 -3.02 10.55
C ASP A 44 -6.75 -3.08 10.71
N ALA A 45 -6.12 -4.06 10.06
CA ALA A 45 -4.67 -4.19 10.00
C ALA A 45 -4.02 -2.92 9.40
N PHE A 46 -4.55 -2.43 8.27
CA PHE A 46 -4.06 -1.17 7.69
C PHE A 46 -4.34 0.04 8.60
N THR A 47 -5.44 0.05 9.34
CA THR A 47 -5.72 1.13 10.30
C THR A 47 -4.72 1.14 11.46
N HIS A 48 -4.33 -0.03 11.97
CA HIS A 48 -3.24 -0.13 12.95
C HIS A 48 -1.89 0.30 12.38
N ALA A 49 -1.57 -0.10 11.14
CA ALA A 49 -0.34 0.29 10.45
C ALA A 49 -0.23 1.82 10.30
N ILE A 50 -1.32 2.47 9.84
CA ILE A 50 -1.43 3.93 9.71
C ILE A 50 -1.24 4.63 11.06
N ALA A 51 -1.81 4.09 12.15
CA ALA A 51 -1.63 4.68 13.47
C ALA A 51 -0.17 4.66 13.94
N ALA A 52 0.60 3.65 13.53
CA ALA A 52 2.02 3.50 13.86
C ALA A 52 2.94 4.37 12.98
N ASP A 53 2.64 4.54 11.69
CA ASP A 53 3.37 5.46 10.80
C ASP A 53 2.41 6.11 9.77
N PRO A 54 1.81 7.27 10.11
CA PRO A 54 0.86 7.96 9.24
C PRO A 54 1.47 8.48 7.91
N ARG A 55 2.79 8.32 7.73
CA ARG A 55 3.49 8.78 6.52
C ARG A 55 3.71 7.65 5.51
N PHE A 56 3.36 6.41 5.84
CA PHE A 56 3.53 5.29 4.93
C PHE A 56 2.32 5.18 3.99
N ALA A 57 2.49 5.65 2.76
CA ALA A 57 1.40 5.80 1.80
C ALA A 57 0.76 4.45 1.36
N LEU A 58 1.51 3.35 1.45
CA LEU A 58 1.04 2.02 1.01
C LEU A 58 -0.07 1.47 1.91
N ASP A 59 -0.11 1.82 3.19
CA ASP A 59 -1.18 1.38 4.09
C ASP A 59 -2.53 1.97 3.68
N TYR A 60 -2.54 3.25 3.31
CA TYR A 60 -3.74 3.93 2.82
C TYR A 60 -4.22 3.31 1.50
N ALA A 61 -3.30 2.99 0.58
CA ALA A 61 -3.63 2.32 -0.68
C ALA A 61 -4.13 0.88 -0.46
N GLY A 62 -3.53 0.13 0.47
CA GLY A 62 -3.98 -1.21 0.88
C GLY A 62 -5.39 -1.18 1.47
N LYS A 63 -5.66 -0.22 2.37
CA LYS A 63 -6.98 0.05 2.92
C LYS A 63 -7.99 0.41 1.84
N ALA A 64 -7.62 1.28 0.90
CA ALA A 64 -8.46 1.64 -0.24
C ALA A 64 -8.84 0.42 -1.09
N ARG A 65 -7.91 -0.51 -1.33
CA ARG A 65 -8.17 -1.75 -2.07
C ARG A 65 -9.05 -2.74 -1.29
N ALA A 66 -9.04 -2.69 0.03
CA ALA A 66 -9.83 -3.58 0.88
C ALA A 66 -11.33 -3.22 0.85
N HIS A 67 -11.66 -1.93 0.88
CA HIS A 67 -13.04 -1.45 0.97
C HIS A 67 -14.00 -1.98 -0.13
N PRO A 68 -13.65 -1.99 -1.43
CA PRO A 68 -14.55 -2.50 -2.47
C PRO A 68 -14.88 -4.00 -2.33
N LEU A 69 -14.03 -4.80 -1.69
CA LEU A 69 -14.33 -6.22 -1.41
C LEU A 69 -15.54 -6.40 -0.49
N HIS A 70 -15.90 -5.34 0.23
CA HIS A 70 -17.03 -5.29 1.16
C HIS A 70 -18.15 -4.34 0.69
N GLY A 71 -18.10 -3.85 -0.56
CA GLY A 71 -19.12 -2.95 -1.12
C GLY A 71 -18.97 -1.47 -0.72
N GLU A 72 -17.81 -1.06 -0.19
CA GLU A 72 -17.61 0.25 0.42
C GLU A 72 -16.89 1.26 -0.50
N ALA A 73 -17.54 1.68 -1.59
CA ALA A 73 -16.91 2.54 -2.60
C ALA A 73 -16.48 3.95 -2.11
N GLY A 74 -17.25 4.54 -1.19
CA GLY A 74 -16.95 5.84 -0.58
C GLY A 74 -15.66 5.82 0.26
N PRO A 75 -15.59 4.94 1.28
CA PRO A 75 -14.37 4.73 2.06
C PRO A 75 -13.13 4.38 1.21
N ALA A 76 -13.30 3.60 0.14
CA ALA A 76 -12.22 3.29 -0.80
C ALA A 76 -11.63 4.56 -1.42
N SER A 77 -12.49 5.45 -1.93
CA SER A 77 -12.07 6.72 -2.54
C SER A 77 -11.37 7.64 -1.55
N ALA A 78 -11.90 7.74 -0.32
CA ALA A 78 -11.30 8.55 0.73
C ALA A 78 -9.89 8.07 1.10
N ALA A 79 -9.72 6.76 1.31
CA ALA A 79 -8.43 6.17 1.64
C ALA A 79 -7.41 6.35 0.50
N MET A 80 -7.83 6.26 -0.77
CA MET A 80 -6.93 6.52 -1.90
C MET A 80 -6.52 8.00 -2.00
N ALA A 81 -7.41 8.94 -1.66
CA ALA A 81 -7.06 10.36 -1.58
C ALA A 81 -6.01 10.63 -0.48
N ASP A 82 -6.14 9.96 0.66
CA ASP A 82 -5.14 10.02 1.74
C ASP A 82 -3.79 9.43 1.29
N ALA A 83 -3.81 8.30 0.56
CA ALA A 83 -2.61 7.70 -0.01
C ALA A 83 -1.88 8.68 -0.94
N ASN A 84 -2.62 9.31 -1.87
CA ASN A 84 -2.08 10.29 -2.81
C ASN A 84 -1.53 11.55 -2.10
N THR A 85 -2.17 11.99 -1.01
CA THR A 85 -1.70 13.13 -0.20
C THR A 85 -0.42 12.82 0.57
N THR A 86 -0.30 11.57 1.01
CA THR A 86 0.83 11.05 1.79
C THR A 86 2.04 10.74 0.90
N ALA A 87 1.81 10.39 -0.36
CA ALA A 87 2.81 10.04 -1.36
C ALA A 87 3.76 11.19 -1.71
N LYS A 88 4.78 11.40 -0.87
CA LYS A 88 5.84 12.40 -1.10
C LYS A 88 7.18 11.70 -1.26
N LYS A 89 7.78 11.84 -2.44
CA LYS A 89 9.11 11.27 -2.76
C LYS A 89 9.18 9.75 -2.53
N LEU A 90 8.19 9.02 -3.03
CA LEU A 90 8.17 7.57 -2.95
C LEU A 90 9.27 6.95 -3.84
N PRO A 91 9.84 5.81 -3.44
CA PRO A 91 10.56 4.93 -4.36
C PRO A 91 9.71 4.60 -5.60
N ALA A 92 10.35 4.38 -6.74
CA ALA A 92 9.65 4.14 -8.01
C ALA A 92 8.62 2.99 -7.93
N CYS A 93 9.00 1.87 -7.31
CA CYS A 93 8.10 0.72 -7.14
C CYS A 93 6.84 1.06 -6.32
N GLU A 94 7.00 1.85 -5.25
CA GLU A 94 5.88 2.31 -4.43
C GLU A 94 4.99 3.31 -5.17
N ALA A 95 5.59 4.22 -5.94
CA ALA A 95 4.83 5.17 -6.76
C ALA A 95 3.98 4.44 -7.82
N ASP A 96 4.55 3.45 -8.50
CA ASP A 96 3.86 2.64 -9.51
C ASP A 96 2.73 1.81 -8.88
N TYR A 97 2.96 1.26 -7.69
CA TYR A 97 1.94 0.57 -6.90
C TYR A 97 0.72 1.49 -6.64
N LEU A 98 0.95 2.70 -6.12
CA LEU A 98 -0.15 3.65 -5.86
C LEU A 98 -0.88 4.05 -7.14
N ALA A 99 -0.13 4.31 -8.22
CA ALA A 99 -0.71 4.69 -9.51
C ALA A 99 -1.64 3.59 -10.06
N CYS A 100 -1.22 2.32 -9.98
CA CYS A 100 -2.02 1.19 -10.41
C CYS A 100 -3.33 1.07 -9.62
N TYR A 101 -3.29 1.19 -8.29
CA TYR A 101 -4.51 1.12 -7.48
C TYR A 101 -5.44 2.31 -7.68
N ASN A 102 -4.90 3.50 -7.90
CA ASN A 102 -5.71 4.67 -8.24
C ASN A 102 -6.50 4.46 -9.55
N LEU A 103 -5.87 3.88 -10.57
CA LEU A 103 -6.52 3.54 -11.84
C LEU A 103 -7.62 2.50 -11.65
N VAL A 104 -7.35 1.43 -10.89
CA VAL A 104 -8.36 0.39 -10.58
C VAL A 104 -9.58 1.01 -9.87
N LEU A 105 -9.36 1.81 -8.84
CA LEU A 105 -10.43 2.41 -8.04
C LEU A 105 -11.25 3.46 -8.79
N THR A 106 -10.68 4.05 -9.85
CA THR A 106 -11.37 5.01 -10.72
C THR A 106 -11.97 4.36 -11.97
N GLY A 107 -11.99 3.02 -12.05
CA GLY A 107 -12.61 2.27 -13.14
C GLY A 107 -11.77 2.15 -14.41
N GLN A 108 -10.49 2.52 -14.38
CA GLN A 108 -9.55 2.47 -15.50
C GLN A 108 -8.72 1.18 -15.47
N GLY A 109 -9.39 0.04 -15.37
CA GLY A 109 -8.73 -1.26 -15.13
C GLY A 109 -7.82 -1.72 -16.27
N ASP A 110 -8.19 -1.44 -17.52
CA ASP A 110 -7.38 -1.70 -18.72
C ASP A 110 -6.08 -0.88 -18.75
N VAL A 111 -6.17 0.39 -18.38
CA VAL A 111 -5.01 1.28 -18.20
C VAL A 111 -4.14 0.78 -17.05
N ALA A 112 -4.73 0.35 -15.94
CA ALA A 112 -4.01 -0.21 -14.79
C ALA A 112 -3.21 -1.46 -15.17
N VAL A 113 -3.79 -2.39 -15.94
CA VAL A 113 -3.10 -3.59 -16.41
C VAL A 113 -1.94 -3.23 -17.35
N THR A 114 -2.12 -2.22 -18.21
CA THR A 114 -1.05 -1.75 -19.09
C THR A 114 0.10 -1.14 -18.28
N ALA A 115 -0.21 -0.27 -17.31
CA ALA A 115 0.78 0.32 -16.42
C ALA A 115 1.55 -0.74 -15.63
N ALA A 116 0.86 -1.73 -15.06
CA ALA A 116 1.49 -2.84 -14.34
C ALA A 116 2.43 -3.66 -15.22
N LYS A 117 2.08 -3.89 -16.50
CA LYS A 117 2.96 -4.59 -17.46
C LYS A 117 4.21 -3.80 -17.82
N GLU A 118 4.12 -2.48 -17.91
CA GLU A 118 5.29 -1.63 -18.15
C GLU A 118 6.24 -1.63 -16.95
N HIS A 119 5.70 -1.60 -15.73
CA HIS A 119 6.50 -1.72 -14.50
C HIS A 119 7.34 -3.01 -14.46
N LEU A 120 6.82 -4.14 -14.97
CA LEU A 120 7.57 -5.40 -15.00
C LEU A 120 8.80 -5.39 -15.93
N LYS A 121 8.99 -4.35 -16.75
CA LYS A 121 10.14 -4.22 -17.66
C LYS A 121 11.30 -3.41 -17.08
N THR A 122 11.11 -2.77 -15.92
CA THR A 122 12.15 -2.00 -15.22
C THR A 122 12.99 -2.89 -14.33
#